data_AF-A0A931RL87-F1
#
_entry.id   AF-A0A931RL87-F1
#
_cell.length_a   1.000
_cell.length_b   1.000
_cell.length_c   1.000
_cell.angle_alpha   90.00
_cell.angle_beta   90.00
_cell.angle_gamma   90.00
#
_symmetry.space_group_name_H-M   'P 1'
#
loop_
_entity.id
_entity.type
_entity.pdbx_description
1 polymer ?
#
loop_
_entity_poly.entity_id
_entity_poly.type
_entity_poly.pdbx_seq_one_letter_code
_entity_poly.pdbx_strand_id
1 'polypeptide(L)' 'MTEFGKIIIFIGIILLIIGAVITLSPKVPFLGKLPGDFLIQKNGFSFYFPLATSIVISIILTILINLLSRK' A
#
# COMPACT_ATOMS: atom_id res chain seq x y z
N MET A 1 -7.63 -15.30 -24.45
CA MET A 1 -8.77 -14.63 -23.77
C MET A 1 -8.65 -14.66 -22.24
N THR A 2 -8.16 -15.74 -21.63
CA THR A 2 -7.94 -15.85 -20.17
C THR A 2 -6.94 -14.83 -19.60
N GLU A 3 -5.85 -14.54 -20.31
CA GLU A 3 -4.84 -13.56 -19.85
C GLU A 3 -5.39 -12.12 -19.83
N PHE A 4 -6.31 -11.78 -20.73
CA PHE A 4 -6.97 -10.47 -20.74
C PHE A 4 -7.89 -10.28 -19.53
N GLY A 5 -8.61 -11.34 -19.13
CA GLY A 5 -9.44 -11.34 -17.92
C GLY A 5 -8.62 -11.13 -16.64
N LYS A 6 -7.43 -11.73 -16.57
CA LYS A 6 -6.52 -11.54 -15.43
C LYS A 6 -5.99 -10.11 -15.33
N ILE A 7 -5.65 -9.48 -16.47
CA ILE A 7 -5.20 -8.08 -16.50
C ILE A 7 -6.30 -7.16 -15.97
N ILE A 8 -7.56 -7.38 -16.36
CA ILE A 8 -8.70 -6.60 -15.88
C ILE A 8 -8.89 -6.77 -14.37
N ILE A 9 -8.81 -8.01 -13.86
CA ILE A 9 -8.89 -8.30 -12.42
C ILE A 9 -7.75 -7.59 -11.67
N PHE A 10 -6.53 -7.64 -12.18
CA PHE A 10 -5.36 -7.00 -11.56
C PHE A 10 -5.53 -5.48 -11.47
N ILE A 11 -5.95 -4.84 -12.55
CA ILE A 11 -6.24 -3.40 -12.59
C ILE A 11 -7.36 -3.04 -11.59
N GLY A 12 -8.41 -3.86 -11.51
CA GLY A 12 -9.50 -3.65 -10.56
C GLY A 12 -9.03 -3.70 -9.10
N ILE A 13 -8.15 -4.65 -8.76
CA ILE A 13 -7.55 -4.74 -7.42
C ILE A 13 -6.70 -3.51 -7.10
N ILE A 14 -5.88 -3.04 -8.05
CA ILE A 14 -5.07 -1.83 -7.87
C ILE A 14 -5.96 -0.61 -7.61
N LEU A 15 -7.01 -0.42 -8.42
CA LEU A 15 -7.94 0.68 -8.27
C LEU A 15 -8.69 0.64 -6.93
N LEU A 16 -9.07 -0.56 -6.48
CA LEU A 16 -9.71 -0.75 -5.17
C LEU A 16 -8.77 -0.37 -4.03
N ILE A 17 -7.49 -0.77 -4.09
CA ILE A 17 -6.48 -0.39 -3.10
C ILE A 17 -6.28 1.13 -3.09
N ILE A 18 -6.13 1.77 -4.24
CA ILE A 18 -5.97 3.23 -4.35
C ILE A 18 -7.21 3.94 -3.79
N GLY A 19 -8.40 3.51 -4.18
CA GLY A 19 -9.66 4.08 -3.69
C GLY A 19 -9.83 3.92 -2.18
N ALA A 20 -9.46 2.77 -1.63
CA ALA A 20 -9.46 2.53 -0.19
C ALA A 20 -8.45 3.44 0.52
N VAL A 21 -7.22 3.56 0.02
CA VAL A 21 -6.20 4.46 0.58
C VAL A 21 -6.69 5.91 0.58
N ILE A 22 -7.24 6.40 -0.53
CA ILE A 22 -7.74 7.79 -0.63
C ILE A 22 -8.95 8.01 0.30
N THR A 23 -9.85 7.04 0.42
CA THR A 23 -11.07 7.18 1.23
C THR A 23 -10.78 7.07 2.73
N LEU A 24 -9.84 6.21 3.12
CA LEU A 24 -9.43 6.06 4.51
C LEU A 24 -8.37 7.09 4.93
N SER A 25 -7.58 7.63 4.01
CA SER A 25 -6.58 8.70 4.24
C SER A 25 -7.09 9.85 5.14
N PRO A 26 -8.23 10.49 4.84
CA PRO A 26 -8.74 11.61 5.64
C PRO A 26 -9.47 11.20 6.93
N LYS A 27 -9.87 9.93 7.08
CA LYS A 27 -10.61 9.43 8.26
C LYS A 27 -9.73 8.74 9.29
N VAL A 28 -8.48 8.45 8.94
CA VAL A 28 -7.52 7.83 9.85
C VAL A 28 -6.62 8.94 10.37
N PRO A 29 -6.74 9.36 11.65
CA PRO A 29 -5.86 10.36 12.26
C PRO A 29 -4.36 9.93 12.32
N PHE A 30 -4.05 8.74 11.82
CA PHE A 30 -2.76 8.07 11.77
C PHE A 30 -2.20 7.90 10.34
N LEU A 31 -2.84 8.41 9.28
CA LEU A 31 -2.27 8.33 7.93
C LEU A 31 -1.19 9.41 7.76
N GLY A 32 0.08 8.98 7.86
CA GLY A 32 1.28 9.80 8.10
C GLY A 32 1.93 9.56 9.47
N LYS A 33 1.28 8.78 10.33
CA LYS A 33 1.77 8.27 11.62
C LYS A 33 1.25 6.85 11.83
N LEU A 34 1.32 5.93 10.86
CA LEU A 34 0.92 4.55 11.15
C LEU A 34 1.77 4.05 12.34
N PRO A 35 1.22 3.29 13.30
CA PRO A 35 2.03 2.77 14.40
C PRO A 35 3.11 1.86 13.79
N GLY A 36 4.34 2.38 13.68
CA GLY A 36 5.46 1.77 12.95
C GLY A 36 6.14 2.65 11.90
N ASP A 37 5.52 3.75 11.45
CA ASP A 37 6.19 4.78 10.64
C ASP A 37 6.94 5.75 11.56
N PHE A 38 8.24 5.95 11.32
CA PHE A 38 9.08 6.81 12.15
C PHE A 38 8.96 8.25 11.66
N LEU A 39 8.28 9.09 12.44
CA LEU A 39 8.25 10.53 12.23
C LEU A 39 9.13 11.20 13.29
N ILE A 40 10.33 11.64 12.89
CA ILE A 40 11.25 12.38 13.75
C ILE A 40 11.10 13.86 13.40
N GLN A 41 10.44 14.63 14.26
CA GLN A 41 10.40 16.09 14.19
C GLN A 41 11.31 16.68 15.28
N LYS A 42 12.29 17.49 14.86
CA LYS A 42 13.21 18.21 15.75
C LYS A 42 13.44 19.60 15.19
N ASN A 43 13.20 20.67 15.96
CA ASN A 43 13.35 22.10 15.63
C ASN A 43 13.88 22.41 14.20
N GLY A 44 12.98 22.47 13.21
CA GLY A 44 13.28 22.81 11.81
C GLY A 44 13.56 21.61 10.87
N PHE A 45 13.66 20.39 11.40
CA PHE A 45 13.90 19.16 10.64
C PHE A 45 12.76 18.16 10.85
N SER A 46 12.20 17.67 9.75
CA SER A 46 11.17 16.62 9.73
C SER A 46 11.68 15.47 8.88
N PHE A 47 11.90 14.31 9.50
CA PHE A 47 12.24 13.07 8.80
C PHE A 47 11.11 12.07 8.94
N TYR A 48 10.57 11.62 7.81
CA TYR A 48 9.51 10.63 7.74
C TYR A 48 10.06 9.35 7.12
N PHE A 49 9.94 8.24 7.85
CA PHE A 49 10.35 6.92 7.38
C PHE A 49 9.17 5.94 7.44
N PRO A 50 8.53 5.67 6.28
CA PRO A 50 7.32 4.87 6.18
C PRO A 50 7.62 3.35 6.24
N LEU A 51 8.14 2.86 7.36
CA LEU A 51 8.54 1.46 7.52
C LEU A 51 7.33 0.51 7.47
N ALA A 52 6.25 0.82 8.20
CA ALA A 52 5.06 -0.03 8.25
C ALA A 52 4.37 -0.06 6.88
N THR A 53 4.28 1.09 6.22
CA THR A 53 3.73 1.20 4.86
C THR A 53 4.53 0.35 3.87
N SER A 54 5.86 0.37 3.95
CA SER A 54 6.74 -0.40 3.06
C SER A 54 6.56 -1.91 3.25
N ILE A 55 6.39 -2.37 4.49
CA ILE A 55 6.14 -3.78 4.83
C ILE A 55 4.80 -4.25 4.25
N VAL A 56 3.73 -3.46 4.43
CA VAL A 56 2.40 -3.80 3.90
C VAL A 56 2.44 -3.90 2.38
N ILE A 57 3.07 -2.93 1.70
CA ILE A 57 3.24 -2.96 0.24
C ILE A 57 4.00 -4.22 -0.18
N SER A 58 5.10 -4.55 0.51
CA SER A 58 5.91 -5.74 0.23
C SER A 58 5.10 -7.04 0.36
N ILE A 59 4.30 -7.19 1.41
CA ILE A 59 3.44 -8.38 1.63
C ILE A 59 2.40 -8.51 0.51
N ILE A 60 1.74 -7.41 0.14
CA ILE A 60 0.74 -7.40 -0.94
C ILE A 60 1.41 -7.81 -2.26
N LEU A 61 2.54 -7.21 -2.60
CA LEU A 61 3.30 -7.54 -3.80
C LEU A 61 3.73 -9.01 -3.81
N THR A 62 4.20 -9.51 -2.67
CA THR A 62 4.63 -10.90 -2.51
C THR A 62 3.48 -11.88 -2.72
N ILE A 63 2.33 -11.63 -2.11
CA ILE A 63 1.12 -12.45 -2.30
C ILE A 63 0.72 -12.45 -3.77
N LEU A 64 0.74 -11.29 -4.40
CA LEU A 64 0.30 -11.11 -5.78
C LEU A 64 1.23 -11.80 -6.78
N ILE A 65 2.56 -11.66 -6.60
CA ILE A 65 3.57 -12.38 -7.38
C ILE A 65 3.44 -13.89 -7.16
N ASN A 66 3.27 -14.35 -5.93
CA ASN A 66 3.12 -15.77 -5.61
C ASN A 66 1.86 -16.36 -6.26
N LEU A 67 0.75 -15.63 -6.26
CA LEU A 67 -0.49 -16.05 -6.90
C LEU A 67 -0.35 -16.15 -8.43
N LEU A 68 0.39 -15.22 -9.05
CA LEU A 68 0.66 -15.22 -10.49
C LEU A 68 1.70 -16.28 -10.88
N SER A 69 2.68 -16.55 -10.02
CA SER A 69 3.77 -17.49 -10.28
C SER A 69 3.42 -18.95 -9.97
N ARG A 70 2.30 -19.20 -9.27
CA ARG A 70 1.77 -20.56 -9.02
C ARG A 70 0.86 -21.08 -10.14
N LYS A 71 0.91 -20.49 -11.32
CA LYS A 71 0.32 -21.03 -12.56
C LYS A 71 1.42 -21.59 -13.45
#